data_AF-A0A2S9VB52-F1
#
_entry.id   AF-A0A2S9VB52-F1
#
_cell.length_a   1.000
_cell.length_b   1.000
_cell.length_c   1.000
_cell.angle_alpha   90.00
_cell.angle_beta   90.00
_cell.angle_gamma   90.00
#
_symmetry.space_group_name_H-M   'P 1'
#
loop_
_entity.id
_entity.type
_entity.pdbx_description
1 polymer ?
#
loop_
_entity_poly.entity_id
_entity_poly.type
_entity_poly.pdbx_seq_one_letter_code
_entity_poly.pdbx_strand_id
1 'polypeptide(L)'
;MNKCSPPRIAEALLEKVLPADLKEPLLGDLEEEFQQIQFNQSKQACQIWYWRQALLTSFHYFNQTQKALIMFAFSVLFFVALTIFAMELSGGASMFFDVPSLILTLPPALVFTLAVSTPGNVKQAFSCLFSGHVDSLRQVKSSVMVFDVLGTSCLWLGALMTLLGWVAMGSHIEDVAIIGPAFAVSILTLLYAMGVKLVCYVAAQRINYLGQGLSPNLD
;
A
#
# COMPACT_ATOMS: atom_id res chain seq x y z
N MET A 1 -45.88 -20.73 2.34
CA MET A 1 -44.51 -20.74 1.76
C MET A 1 -43.71 -19.65 2.46
N ASN A 2 -42.73 -20.01 3.28
CA ASN A 2 -41.84 -19.02 3.90
C ASN A 2 -40.83 -18.54 2.85
N LYS A 3 -41.17 -17.49 2.12
CA LYS A 3 -40.21 -16.78 1.24
C LYS A 3 -39.13 -16.18 2.14
N CYS A 4 -37.99 -16.86 2.27
CA CYS A 4 -36.78 -16.25 2.81
C CYS A 4 -35.96 -15.74 1.63
N SER A 5 -35.50 -14.49 1.70
CA SER A 5 -34.51 -13.97 0.76
C SER A 5 -33.10 -14.43 1.17
N PRO A 6 -32.16 -14.51 0.23
CA PRO A 6 -30.75 -14.63 0.55
C PRO A 6 -30.29 -13.49 1.49
N PRO A 7 -29.28 -13.73 2.33
CA PRO A 7 -28.74 -12.72 3.23
C PRO A 7 -27.94 -11.67 2.43
N ARG A 8 -28.52 -10.48 2.26
CA ARG A 8 -27.93 -9.34 1.52
C ARG A 8 -26.49 -8.99 1.88
N ILE A 9 -26.09 -9.19 3.15
CA ILE A 9 -24.71 -8.90 3.60
C ILE A 9 -23.72 -9.91 3.00
N ALA A 10 -24.12 -11.18 2.87
CA ALA A 10 -23.28 -12.21 2.27
C ALA A 10 -23.14 -12.00 0.75
N GLU A 11 -24.21 -11.57 0.09
CA GLU A 11 -24.17 -11.13 -1.31
C GLU A 11 -23.23 -9.95 -1.49
N ALA A 12 -23.39 -8.86 -0.73
CA ALA A 12 -22.53 -7.68 -0.82
C ALA A 12 -21.04 -8.01 -0.56
N LEU A 13 -20.77 -9.00 0.28
CA LEU A 13 -19.41 -9.50 0.55
C LEU A 13 -18.84 -10.22 -0.69
N LEU A 14 -19.58 -11.17 -1.26
CA LEU A 14 -19.19 -11.86 -2.50
C LEU A 14 -19.03 -10.89 -3.66
N GLU A 15 -19.94 -9.93 -3.78
CA GLU A 15 -19.96 -8.89 -4.81
C GLU A 15 -18.67 -8.07 -4.86
N LYS A 16 -18.01 -7.91 -3.70
CA LYS A 16 -16.76 -7.16 -3.55
C LYS A 16 -15.51 -8.01 -3.75
N VAL A 17 -15.60 -9.32 -3.50
CA VAL A 17 -14.45 -10.25 -3.52
C VAL A 17 -14.32 -10.95 -4.87
N LEU A 18 -15.43 -11.18 -5.56
CA LEU A 18 -15.44 -11.90 -6.82
C LEU A 18 -14.85 -11.06 -7.97
N PRO A 19 -14.07 -11.70 -8.86
CA PRO A 19 -13.70 -11.12 -10.16
C PRO A 19 -14.93 -10.69 -10.97
N ALA A 20 -14.81 -9.62 -11.76
CA ALA A 20 -15.94 -9.05 -12.50
C ALA A 20 -16.59 -10.05 -13.48
N ASP A 21 -15.79 -10.94 -14.05
CA ASP A 21 -16.16 -12.02 -14.97
C ASP A 21 -16.94 -13.17 -14.29
N LEU A 22 -16.72 -13.41 -13.00
CA LEU A 22 -17.37 -14.48 -12.24
C LEU A 22 -18.53 -13.99 -11.38
N LYS A 23 -18.72 -12.68 -11.30
CA LYS A 23 -19.69 -12.04 -10.40
C LYS A 23 -21.14 -12.43 -10.71
N GLU A 24 -21.59 -12.21 -11.96
CA GLU A 24 -22.96 -12.54 -12.37
C GLU A 24 -23.24 -14.06 -12.38
N PRO A 25 -22.39 -14.91 -12.98
CA PRO A 25 -22.66 -16.35 -13.01
C PRO A 25 -22.74 -16.96 -11.61
N LEU A 26 -21.78 -16.61 -10.74
CA LEU A 26 -21.63 -17.28 -9.45
C LEU A 26 -22.69 -16.80 -8.44
N LEU A 27 -23.12 -15.54 -8.49
CA LEU A 27 -24.25 -15.04 -7.71
C LEU A 27 -25.58 -15.66 -8.18
N GLY A 28 -25.76 -15.79 -9.50
CA GLY A 28 -26.94 -16.46 -10.08
C GLY A 28 -27.05 -17.91 -9.62
N ASP A 29 -25.97 -18.68 -9.76
CA ASP A 29 -25.93 -20.09 -9.35
C ASP A 29 -26.22 -20.25 -7.84
N LEU A 30 -25.65 -19.38 -6.99
CA LEU A 30 -25.91 -19.38 -5.54
C LEU A 30 -27.36 -19.06 -5.19
N GLU A 31 -27.99 -18.16 -5.95
CA GLU A 31 -29.40 -17.82 -5.75
C GLU A 31 -30.31 -19.00 -6.16
N GLU A 32 -30.01 -19.65 -7.29
CA GLU A 32 -30.74 -20.84 -7.74
C GLU A 32 -30.64 -21.99 -6.73
N GLU A 33 -29.44 -22.33 -6.24
CA GLU A 33 -29.26 -23.36 -5.23
C GLU A 33 -29.96 -23.02 -3.91
N PHE A 34 -29.92 -21.75 -3.49
CA PHE A 34 -30.62 -21.30 -2.28
C PHE A 34 -32.14 -21.48 -2.41
N GLN A 35 -32.71 -21.19 -3.58
CA GLN A 35 -34.13 -21.45 -3.84
C GLN A 35 -34.45 -22.95 -3.78
N GLN A 36 -33.58 -23.82 -4.31
CA GLN A 36 -33.76 -25.27 -4.23
C GLN A 36 -33.75 -25.78 -2.78
N ILE A 37 -32.83 -25.32 -1.94
CA ILE A 37 -32.70 -25.75 -0.54
C ILE A 37 -33.89 -25.27 0.30
N GLN A 38 -34.46 -24.11 -0.04
CA GLN A 38 -35.64 -23.56 0.62
C GLN A 38 -36.88 -24.47 0.54
N PHE A 39 -36.98 -25.32 -0.49
CA PHE A 39 -38.10 -26.26 -0.60
C PHE A 39 -38.02 -27.41 0.43
N ASN A 40 -36.81 -27.79 0.85
CA ASN A 40 -36.57 -29.00 1.64
C ASN A 40 -36.14 -28.74 3.08
N GLN A 41 -35.76 -27.51 3.44
CA GLN A 41 -35.16 -27.20 4.75
C GLN A 41 -35.79 -25.99 5.45
N SER A 42 -35.44 -25.84 6.74
CA SER A 42 -35.87 -24.71 7.55
C SER A 42 -35.14 -23.41 7.14
N LYS A 43 -35.75 -22.27 7.46
CA LYS A 43 -35.21 -20.92 7.16
C LYS A 43 -33.78 -20.72 7.68
N GLN A 44 -33.51 -21.19 8.90
CA GLN A 44 -32.19 -21.05 9.53
C GLN A 44 -31.12 -21.87 8.81
N ALA A 45 -31.45 -23.10 8.42
CA ALA A 45 -30.53 -23.97 7.70
C ALA A 45 -30.14 -23.38 6.33
N CYS A 46 -31.10 -22.78 5.61
CA CYS A 46 -30.85 -22.08 4.34
C CYS A 46 -29.89 -20.89 4.53
N GLN A 47 -30.11 -20.07 5.56
CA GLN A 47 -29.24 -18.91 5.85
C GLN A 47 -27.83 -19.32 6.24
N ILE A 48 -27.69 -20.34 7.10
CA ILE A 48 -26.38 -20.87 7.51
C ILE A 48 -25.65 -21.47 6.30
N TRP A 49 -26.35 -22.21 5.45
CA TRP A 49 -25.77 -22.76 4.22
C TRP A 49 -25.25 -21.65 3.30
N TYR A 50 -26.04 -20.60 3.07
CA TYR A 50 -25.63 -19.48 2.22
C TYR A 50 -24.40 -18.77 2.80
N TRP A 51 -24.39 -18.50 4.10
CA TRP A 51 -23.23 -17.90 4.77
C TRP A 51 -21.98 -18.78 4.68
N ARG A 52 -22.13 -20.10 4.84
CA ARG A 52 -21.01 -21.03 4.71
C ARG A 52 -20.43 -20.99 3.30
N GLN A 53 -21.26 -21.02 2.26
CA GLN A 53 -20.79 -20.93 0.88
C GLN A 53 -20.18 -19.56 0.58
N ALA A 54 -20.87 -18.48 0.94
CA ALA A 54 -20.37 -17.13 0.74
C ALA A 54 -19.00 -16.92 1.39
N LEU A 55 -18.79 -17.40 2.62
CA LEU A 55 -17.50 -17.30 3.30
C LEU A 55 -16.42 -18.18 2.67
N LEU A 56 -16.73 -19.42 2.28
CA LEU A 56 -15.75 -20.32 1.65
C LEU A 56 -15.31 -19.79 0.28
N THR A 57 -16.27 -19.40 -0.56
CA THR A 57 -16.02 -18.80 -1.88
C THR A 57 -15.27 -17.49 -1.74
N SER A 58 -15.69 -16.62 -0.81
CA SER A 58 -14.97 -15.38 -0.55
C SER A 58 -13.56 -15.64 -0.07
N PHE A 59 -13.32 -16.60 0.81
CA PHE A 59 -11.96 -16.91 1.28
C PHE A 59 -11.06 -17.39 0.13
N HIS A 60 -11.60 -18.24 -0.75
CA HIS A 60 -10.87 -18.73 -1.93
C HIS A 60 -10.44 -17.58 -2.86
N TYR A 61 -11.39 -16.73 -3.27
CA TYR A 61 -11.11 -15.63 -4.19
C TYR A 61 -10.38 -14.46 -3.54
N PHE A 62 -10.59 -14.22 -2.24
CA PHE A 62 -9.86 -13.20 -1.48
C PHE A 62 -8.35 -13.49 -1.47
N ASN A 63 -7.97 -14.77 -1.29
CA ASN A 63 -6.57 -15.18 -1.30
C ASN A 63 -5.96 -15.22 -2.72
N GLN A 64 -6.78 -15.14 -3.77
CA GLN A 64 -6.31 -15.10 -5.16
C GLN A 64 -6.21 -13.67 -5.70
N THR A 65 -7.16 -12.80 -5.35
CA THR A 65 -7.25 -11.41 -5.85
C THR A 65 -6.50 -10.41 -4.97
N GLN A 66 -6.57 -10.55 -3.63
CA GLN A 66 -6.02 -9.56 -2.69
C GLN A 66 -4.66 -9.96 -2.08
N LYS A 67 -4.18 -11.19 -2.31
CA LYS A 67 -2.93 -11.68 -1.71
C LYS A 67 -1.72 -10.79 -1.98
N ALA A 68 -1.57 -10.27 -3.20
CA ALA A 68 -0.45 -9.37 -3.52
C ALA A 68 -0.50 -8.05 -2.73
N LEU A 69 -1.70 -7.51 -2.50
CA LEU A 69 -1.87 -6.33 -1.64
C LEU A 69 -1.58 -6.66 -0.18
N ILE A 70 -2.10 -7.78 0.32
CA ILE A 70 -1.88 -8.23 1.70
C ILE A 70 -0.38 -8.42 1.96
N MET A 71 0.34 -9.07 1.05
CA MET A 71 1.78 -9.27 1.17
C MET A 71 2.56 -7.94 1.12
N PHE A 72 2.12 -6.99 0.29
CA PHE A 72 2.69 -5.64 0.29
C PHE A 72 2.46 -4.92 1.62
N ALA A 73 1.22 -4.89 2.11
CA ALA A 73 0.88 -4.26 3.38
C ALA A 73 1.63 -4.92 4.55
N PHE A 74 1.70 -6.25 4.57
CA PHE A 74 2.48 -7.01 5.54
C PHE A 74 3.96 -6.65 5.48
N SER A 75 4.55 -6.53 4.29
CA SER A 75 5.96 -6.15 4.15
C SER A 75 6.27 -4.75 4.69
N VAL A 76 5.39 -3.78 4.43
CA VAL A 76 5.53 -2.41 4.95
C VAL A 76 5.37 -2.40 6.47
N LEU A 77 4.36 -3.09 7.00
CA LEU A 77 4.13 -3.22 8.44
C LEU A 77 5.32 -3.90 9.13
N PHE A 78 5.84 -4.98 8.55
CA PHE A 78 6.98 -5.71 9.08
C PHE A 78 8.24 -4.86 9.08
N PHE A 79 8.49 -4.10 8.01
CA PHE A 79 9.60 -3.15 7.95
C PHE A 79 9.49 -2.07 9.05
N VAL A 80 8.31 -1.47 9.23
CA VAL A 80 8.07 -0.47 10.29
C VAL A 80 8.25 -1.09 11.67
N ALA A 81 7.71 -2.29 11.91
CA ALA A 81 7.83 -3.00 13.19
C ALA A 81 9.29 -3.33 13.53
N LEU A 82 10.06 -3.84 12.57
CA LEU A 82 11.50 -4.10 12.77
C LEU A 82 12.29 -2.81 13.00
N THR A 83 11.92 -1.72 12.33
CA THR A 83 12.57 -0.42 12.53
C THR A 83 12.31 0.10 13.94
N ILE A 84 11.06 0.07 14.42
CA ILE A 84 10.71 0.46 15.81
C ILE A 84 11.40 -0.44 16.82
N PHE A 85 11.42 -1.76 16.58
CA PHE A 85 12.12 -2.72 17.44
C PHE A 85 13.63 -2.40 17.53
N ALA A 86 14.28 -2.07 16.41
CA ALA A 86 15.67 -1.65 16.40
C ALA A 86 15.90 -0.33 17.17
N MET A 87 14.99 0.64 17.05
CA MET A 87 15.06 1.91 17.80
C MET A 87 14.95 1.69 19.31
N GLU A 88 14.05 0.82 19.76
CA GLU A 88 13.91 0.46 21.18
C GLU A 88 15.19 -0.21 21.72
N LEU A 89 15.80 -1.12 20.95
CA LEU A 89 17.09 -1.71 21.30
C LEU A 89 18.24 -0.71 21.33
N SER A 90 18.15 0.38 20.56
CA SER A 90 19.20 1.39 20.41
C SER A 90 19.15 2.51 21.47
N GLY A 91 18.15 2.53 22.35
CA GLY A 91 18.02 3.57 23.40
C GLY A 91 16.61 4.12 23.59
N GLY A 92 15.64 3.70 22.77
CA GLY A 92 14.24 4.10 22.86
C GLY A 92 13.79 4.90 21.64
N ALA A 93 12.56 4.65 21.17
CA ALA A 93 12.08 5.25 19.92
C ALA A 93 11.96 6.78 19.95
N SER A 94 11.77 7.38 21.13
CA SER A 94 11.64 8.84 21.28
C SER A 94 12.85 9.62 20.76
N MET A 95 14.06 9.05 20.80
CA MET A 95 15.28 9.68 20.28
C MET A 95 15.27 9.81 18.75
N PHE A 96 14.44 9.03 18.07
CA PHE A 96 14.37 8.93 16.63
C PHE A 96 13.16 9.65 16.04
N PHE A 97 12.41 10.44 16.82
CA PHE A 97 11.28 11.24 16.31
C PHE A 97 11.65 12.72 16.26
N ASP A 98 12.22 13.15 15.13
CA ASP A 98 12.58 14.53 14.84
C ASP A 98 11.76 15.07 13.65
N VAL A 99 10.72 15.84 13.94
CA VAL A 99 9.82 16.40 12.91
C VAL A 99 10.56 17.29 11.89
N PRO A 100 11.50 18.17 12.29
CA PRO A 100 12.26 18.99 11.35
C PRO A 100 12.98 18.17 10.27
N SER A 101 13.66 17.09 10.64
CA SER A 101 14.37 16.20 9.71
C SER A 101 13.46 15.63 8.61
N LEU A 102 12.20 15.34 8.94
CA LEU A 102 11.22 14.82 7.97
C LEU A 102 10.69 15.93 7.04
N ILE A 103 10.50 17.14 7.56
CA ILE A 103 10.06 18.32 6.78
C ILE A 103 11.12 18.77 5.78
N LEU A 104 12.40 18.54 6.05
CA LEU A 104 13.48 18.92 5.12
C LEU A 104 13.53 18.08 3.84
N THR A 105 12.91 16.89 3.83
CA THR A 105 13.03 15.92 2.73
C THR A 105 11.71 15.63 2.03
N LEU A 106 10.64 15.37 2.79
CA LEU A 106 9.39 14.87 2.22
C LEU A 106 8.58 15.95 1.46
N PRO A 107 8.31 17.16 2.01
CA PRO A 107 7.62 18.22 1.28
C PRO A 107 8.30 18.64 -0.03
N PRO A 108 9.63 18.89 -0.09
CA PRO A 108 10.27 19.20 -1.37
C PRO A 108 10.22 18.04 -2.36
N ALA A 109 10.33 16.78 -1.90
CA ALA A 109 10.15 15.61 -2.75
C ALA A 109 8.74 15.50 -3.34
N LEU A 110 7.71 15.86 -2.56
CA LEU A 110 6.32 15.95 -3.05
C LEU A 110 6.18 17.05 -4.12
N VAL A 111 6.80 18.21 -3.91
CA VAL A 111 6.81 19.29 -4.91
C VAL A 111 7.49 18.83 -6.19
N PHE A 112 8.65 18.15 -6.12
CA PHE A 112 9.32 17.60 -7.31
C PHE A 112 8.47 16.55 -8.02
N THR A 113 7.74 15.73 -7.26
CA THR A 113 6.79 14.76 -7.83
C THR A 113 5.67 15.47 -8.60
N LEU A 114 5.11 16.54 -8.03
CA LEU A 114 4.07 17.35 -8.68
C LEU A 114 4.62 18.23 -9.83
N ALA A 115 5.93 18.48 -9.88
CA ALA A 115 6.55 19.22 -10.98
C ALA A 115 6.66 18.39 -12.27
N VAL A 116 6.75 17.06 -12.14
CA VAL A 116 6.88 16.12 -13.28
C VAL A 116 5.64 15.29 -13.53
N SER A 117 4.65 15.34 -12.63
CA SER A 117 3.40 14.60 -12.73
C SER A 117 2.19 15.47 -12.37
N THR A 118 0.99 15.01 -12.68
CA THR A 118 -0.24 15.71 -12.29
C THR A 118 -0.81 15.14 -10.99
N PRO A 119 -1.60 15.91 -10.22
CA PRO A 119 -2.34 15.37 -9.07
C PRO A 119 -3.23 14.18 -9.43
N GLY A 120 -3.75 14.14 -10.67
CA GLY A 120 -4.48 13.00 -11.21
C GLY A 120 -3.62 11.74 -11.31
N ASN A 121 -2.39 11.87 -11.80
CA ASN A 121 -1.44 10.74 -11.88
C ASN A 121 -1.04 10.24 -10.48
N VAL A 122 -0.89 11.14 -9.51
CA VAL A 122 -0.62 10.75 -8.11
C VAL A 122 -1.78 9.92 -7.55
N LYS A 123 -3.01 10.41 -7.71
CA LYS A 123 -4.22 9.66 -7.30
C LYS A 123 -4.29 8.30 -8.00
N GLN A 124 -4.00 8.26 -9.30
CA GLN A 124 -3.97 7.03 -10.09
C GLN A 124 -2.92 6.05 -9.57
N ALA A 125 -1.72 6.53 -9.20
CA ALA A 125 -0.65 5.70 -8.68
C ALA A 125 -1.06 4.97 -7.38
N PHE A 126 -1.67 5.69 -6.44
CA PHE A 126 -2.23 5.08 -5.24
C PHE A 126 -3.41 4.15 -5.54
N SER A 127 -4.25 4.50 -6.51
CA SER A 127 -5.35 3.64 -6.95
C SER A 127 -4.83 2.31 -7.52
N CYS A 128 -3.80 2.31 -8.37
CA CYS A 128 -3.17 1.08 -8.88
C CYS A 128 -2.50 0.27 -7.76
N LEU A 129 -1.88 0.96 -6.80
CA LEU A 129 -1.27 0.32 -5.64
C LEU A 129 -2.32 -0.44 -4.78
N PHE A 130 -3.51 0.12 -4.56
CA PHE A 130 -4.50 -0.50 -3.67
C PHE A 130 -5.60 -1.31 -4.39
N SER A 131 -5.89 -1.04 -5.66
CA SER A 131 -6.87 -1.85 -6.40
C SER A 131 -6.30 -3.18 -6.89
N GLY A 132 -4.99 -3.25 -7.13
CA GLY A 132 -4.38 -4.42 -7.75
C GLY A 132 -4.70 -4.56 -9.24
N HIS A 133 -5.25 -3.53 -9.87
CA HIS A 133 -5.66 -3.52 -11.27
C HIS A 133 -4.98 -2.40 -12.05
N VAL A 134 -4.61 -2.70 -13.30
CA VAL A 134 -3.99 -1.78 -14.25
C VAL A 134 -4.53 -2.07 -15.65
N ASP A 135 -4.96 -1.03 -16.36
CA ASP A 135 -5.63 -1.16 -17.66
C ASP A 135 -4.65 -1.08 -18.84
N SER A 136 -3.54 -0.33 -18.68
CA SER A 136 -2.60 -0.05 -19.77
C SER A 136 -1.16 0.09 -19.30
N LEU A 137 -0.21 -0.19 -20.20
CA LEU A 137 1.22 0.03 -19.92
C LEU A 137 1.54 1.50 -19.65
N ARG A 138 0.77 2.43 -20.24
CA ARG A 138 0.91 3.87 -19.98
C ARG A 138 0.57 4.19 -18.52
N GLN A 139 -0.51 3.63 -17.98
CA GLN A 139 -0.90 3.79 -16.58
C GLN A 139 0.14 3.21 -15.62
N VAL A 140 0.71 2.04 -15.95
CA VAL A 140 1.81 1.44 -15.17
C VAL A 140 3.01 2.38 -15.14
N LYS A 141 3.50 2.82 -16.31
CA LYS A 141 4.67 3.72 -16.41
C LYS A 141 4.45 5.03 -15.65
N SER A 142 3.28 5.66 -15.80
CA SER A 142 2.94 6.90 -15.09
C SER A 142 2.89 6.69 -13.57
N SER A 143 2.29 5.59 -13.11
CA SER A 143 2.15 5.29 -11.68
C SER A 143 3.49 4.96 -11.02
N VAL A 144 4.34 4.20 -11.72
CA VAL A 144 5.71 3.87 -11.27
C VAL A 144 6.56 5.13 -11.19
N MET A 145 6.48 6.01 -12.19
CA MET A 145 7.19 7.28 -12.20
C MET A 145 6.89 8.11 -10.94
N VAL A 146 5.63 8.17 -10.48
CA VAL A 146 5.26 8.91 -9.26
C VAL A 146 6.05 8.42 -8.04
N PHE A 147 6.06 7.10 -7.80
CA PHE A 147 6.78 6.54 -6.66
C PHE A 147 8.30 6.63 -6.81
N ASP A 148 8.82 6.46 -8.02
CA ASP A 148 10.25 6.60 -8.29
C ASP A 148 10.75 8.02 -8.09
N VAL A 149 10.02 9.03 -8.57
CA VAL A 149 10.38 10.44 -8.37
C VAL A 149 10.28 10.81 -6.89
N LEU A 150 9.18 10.45 -6.22
CA LEU A 150 8.99 10.73 -4.80
C LEU A 150 10.11 10.13 -3.94
N GLY A 151 10.35 8.82 -4.09
CA GLY A 151 11.34 8.11 -3.29
C GLY A 151 12.77 8.56 -3.60
N THR A 152 13.11 8.70 -4.88
CA THR A 152 14.49 9.05 -5.30
C THR A 152 14.82 10.49 -4.94
N SER A 153 13.87 11.41 -5.12
CA SER A 153 14.03 12.81 -4.67
C SER A 153 14.22 12.88 -3.16
N CYS A 154 13.41 12.15 -2.39
CA CYS A 154 13.53 12.11 -0.94
C CYS A 154 14.93 11.62 -0.51
N LEU A 155 15.43 10.54 -1.11
CA LEU A 155 16.77 10.01 -0.83
C LEU A 155 17.89 11.03 -1.13
N TRP A 156 17.85 11.66 -2.30
CA TRP A 156 18.87 12.65 -2.68
C TRP A 156 18.81 13.90 -1.81
N LEU A 157 17.61 14.37 -1.47
CA LEU A 157 17.44 15.47 -0.51
C LEU A 157 17.97 15.07 0.86
N GLY A 158 17.69 13.85 1.33
CA GLY A 158 18.23 13.33 2.57
C GLY A 158 19.75 13.38 2.60
N ALA A 159 20.40 12.82 1.57
CA ALA A 159 21.85 12.85 1.45
C ALA A 159 22.41 14.29 1.41
N LEU A 160 21.78 15.19 0.64
CA LEU A 160 22.18 16.60 0.56
C LEU A 160 22.05 17.31 1.92
N MET A 161 20.92 17.12 2.62
CA MET A 161 20.67 17.74 3.92
C MET A 161 21.63 17.22 5.00
N THR A 162 21.98 15.94 4.96
CA THR A 162 23.03 15.39 5.83
C THR A 162 24.37 16.08 5.60
N LEU A 163 24.79 16.25 4.34
CA LEU A 163 26.03 16.95 4.00
C LEU A 163 26.00 18.43 4.44
N LEU A 164 24.87 19.11 4.28
CA LEU A 164 24.69 20.47 4.80
C LEU A 164 24.81 20.53 6.33
N GLY A 165 24.24 19.55 7.02
CA GLY A 165 24.41 19.41 8.47
C GLY A 165 25.87 19.22 8.87
N TRP A 166 26.65 18.47 8.10
CA TRP A 166 28.07 18.27 8.34
C TRP A 166 28.89 19.53 8.14
N VAL A 167 28.60 20.30 7.09
CA VAL A 167 29.23 21.62 6.87
C VAL A 167 28.91 22.56 8.04
N ALA A 168 27.66 22.58 8.50
CA ALA A 168 27.26 23.40 9.64
C ALA A 168 28.00 22.99 10.93
N MET A 169 28.10 21.69 11.22
CA MET A 169 28.88 21.20 12.38
C MET A 169 30.36 21.58 12.30
N GLY A 170 30.96 21.53 11.10
CA GLY A 170 32.34 21.97 10.89
C GLY A 170 32.59 23.43 11.29
N SER A 171 31.59 24.31 11.11
CA SER A 171 31.67 25.72 11.53
C SER A 171 31.57 25.94 13.04
N HIS A 172 31.24 24.90 13.81
CA HIS A 172 31.09 24.93 15.27
C HIS A 172 31.96 23.87 15.95
N ILE A 173 33.09 23.51 15.34
CA ILE A 173 33.95 22.40 15.80
C ILE A 173 34.53 22.61 17.21
N GLU A 174 34.61 23.86 17.67
CA GLU A 174 35.12 24.21 19.01
C GLU A 174 34.11 23.87 20.12
N ASP A 175 32.81 23.78 19.82
CA ASP A 175 31.76 23.43 20.77
C ASP A 175 31.18 22.04 20.49
N VAL A 176 31.84 21.02 21.04
CA VAL A 176 31.48 19.62 20.88
C VAL A 176 30.08 19.31 21.43
N ALA A 177 29.55 20.11 22.37
CA ALA A 177 28.23 19.86 22.95
C ALA A 177 27.11 20.05 21.91
N ILE A 178 27.30 20.95 20.93
CA ILE A 178 26.32 21.22 19.86
C ILE A 178 26.44 20.18 18.73
N ILE A 179 27.61 19.58 18.56
CA ILE A 179 27.87 18.59 17.49
C ILE A 179 26.97 17.36 17.64
N GLY A 180 26.79 16.83 18.85
CA GLY A 180 25.98 15.63 19.07
C GLY A 180 24.53 15.74 18.55
N PRO A 181 23.75 16.74 19.01
CA PRO A 181 22.41 16.98 18.51
C PRO A 181 22.35 17.28 17.00
N ALA A 182 23.27 18.08 16.47
CA ALA A 182 23.32 18.39 15.04
C ALA A 182 23.62 17.15 14.18
N PHE A 183 24.50 16.27 14.67
CA PHE A 183 24.80 15.00 14.03
C PHE A 183 23.55 14.11 13.98
N ALA A 184 22.83 14.00 15.11
CA ALA A 184 21.59 13.23 15.18
C ALA A 184 20.56 13.71 14.14
N VAL A 185 20.28 15.02 14.06
CA VAL A 185 19.37 15.60 13.07
C VAL A 185 19.83 15.27 11.63
N SER A 186 21.13 15.42 11.35
CA SER A 186 21.68 15.15 10.02
C SER A 186 21.53 13.68 9.60
N ILE A 187 21.71 12.74 10.52
CA ILE A 187 21.59 11.30 10.26
C ILE A 187 20.12 10.86 10.23
N LEU A 188 19.27 11.38 11.12
CA LEU A 188 17.83 11.09 11.09
C LEU A 188 17.19 11.56 9.79
N THR A 189 17.64 12.69 9.25
CA THR A 189 17.20 13.17 7.93
C THR A 189 17.47 12.15 6.81
N LEU A 190 18.66 11.54 6.79
CA LEU A 190 18.98 10.48 5.84
C LEU A 190 18.19 9.19 6.12
N LEU A 191 18.05 8.81 7.39
CA LEU A 191 17.33 7.62 7.81
C LEU A 191 15.87 7.65 7.33
N TYR A 192 15.17 8.77 7.54
CA TYR A 192 13.79 8.93 7.08
C TYR A 192 13.68 8.90 5.56
N ALA A 193 14.60 9.57 4.87
CA ALA A 193 14.65 9.58 3.42
C ALA A 193 14.85 8.18 2.83
N MET A 194 15.73 7.37 3.42
CA MET A 194 15.92 5.96 3.05
C MET A 194 14.67 5.13 3.31
N GLY A 195 13.99 5.33 4.45
CA GLY A 195 12.73 4.65 4.76
C GLY A 195 11.63 4.95 3.73
N VAL A 196 11.46 6.22 3.37
CA VAL A 196 10.49 6.64 2.34
C VAL A 196 10.85 6.04 0.97
N LYS A 197 12.14 6.07 0.58
CA LYS A 197 12.59 5.47 -0.69
C LYS A 197 12.30 3.97 -0.73
N LEU A 198 12.55 3.24 0.35
CA LEU A 198 12.29 1.80 0.43
C LEU A 198 10.82 1.49 0.20
N VAL A 199 9.92 2.18 0.91
CA VAL A 199 8.47 1.99 0.73
C VAL A 199 8.02 2.33 -0.69
N CYS A 200 8.50 3.45 -1.24
CA CYS A 200 8.19 3.86 -2.62
C CYS A 200 8.72 2.85 -3.65
N TYR A 201 9.92 2.32 -3.45
CA TYR A 201 10.52 1.31 -4.32
C TYR A 201 9.67 0.03 -4.35
N VAL A 202 9.27 -0.49 -3.19
CA VAL A 202 8.43 -1.70 -3.13
C VAL A 202 7.06 -1.44 -3.78
N ALA A 203 6.48 -0.25 -3.58
CA ALA A 203 5.23 0.15 -4.24
C ALA A 203 5.37 0.18 -5.77
N ALA A 204 6.46 0.77 -6.30
CA ALA A 204 6.76 0.81 -7.72
C ALA A 204 6.94 -0.60 -8.32
N GLN A 205 7.71 -1.47 -7.64
CA GLN A 205 7.92 -2.85 -8.10
C GLN A 205 6.62 -3.65 -8.12
N ARG A 206 5.73 -3.45 -7.15
CA ARG A 206 4.40 -4.07 -7.17
C ARG A 206 3.59 -3.65 -8.40
N ILE A 207 3.59 -2.36 -8.74
CA ILE A 207 2.84 -1.86 -9.91
C ILE A 207 3.45 -2.39 -11.21
N ASN A 208 4.78 -2.47 -11.31
CA ASN A 208 5.46 -3.12 -12.43
C ASN A 208 5.03 -4.59 -12.58
N TYR A 209 4.94 -5.33 -11.48
CA TYR A 209 4.48 -6.72 -11.51
C TYR A 209 3.05 -6.86 -12.05
N LEU A 210 2.13 -5.98 -11.65
CA LEU A 210 0.76 -5.96 -12.18
C LEU A 210 0.73 -5.73 -13.71
N GLY A 211 1.68 -4.94 -14.22
CA GLY A 211 1.80 -4.64 -15.64
C GLY A 211 2.35 -5.78 -16.51
N GLN A 212 2.92 -6.84 -15.94
CA GLN A 212 3.54 -7.93 -16.71
C GLN A 212 2.53 -8.75 -17.53
N GLY A 213 1.25 -8.75 -17.13
CA GLY A 213 0.17 -9.38 -17.88
C GLY A 213 -0.31 -8.57 -19.10
N LEU A 214 0.13 -7.31 -19.24
CA LEU A 214 -0.24 -6.46 -20.37
C LEU A 214 0.73 -6.70 -21.54
N SER A 215 0.19 -7.18 -22.66
CA SER A 215 0.96 -7.37 -23.89
C SER A 215 1.36 -6.01 -24.48
N PRO A 216 2.59 -5.82 -24.98
CA PRO A 216 3.03 -4.53 -25.56
C PRO A 216 2.36 -4.16 -26.88
N ASN A 217 1.51 -5.02 -27.46
CA ASN A 217 0.85 -4.80 -28.75
C ASN A 217 -0.67 -4.93 -28.62
N LEU A 218 -1.35 -3.82 -28.30
CA LEU A 218 -2.75 -3.52 -28.65
C LEU A 218 -2.97 -1.99 -28.51
N ASP A 219 -2.03 -1.19 -29.01
CA ASP A 219 -2.24 0.23 -29.35
C ASP A 219 -1.84 0.41 -30.83
#